data_AF-A0A2T0L3Z7-F1
#
_entry.id   AF-A0A2T0L3Z7-F1
#
_cell.length_a   1.000
_cell.length_b   1.000
_cell.length_c   1.000
_cell.angle_alpha   90.00
_cell.angle_beta   90.00
_cell.angle_gamma   90.00
#
_symmetry.space_group_name_H-M   'P 1'
#
loop_
_entity.id
_entity.type
_entity.pdbx_description
1 polymer ?
#
loop_
_entity_poly.entity_id
_entity_poly.type
_entity_poly.pdbx_seq_one_letter_code
_entity_poly.pdbx_strand_id
1 'polypeptide(L)'
;MKTPKRLLPLVEEGLIDEVISQLMSGKEATVYVVRSGDATRCAKVYKDAKQRSFRQAASYREGRKVKNSRQQRAMEKGSRYGREVQEQAWQNAEVDALFQLANAGVRVPQPFICTDGVLLMELVTDADGNVAPRLNDVEMTEERALELHARLVNEVVRMLCAGMIHGDLSEYNILLAADGPVIIDLPQAVDAAGNLEAPAMLERDVNNLATYFGRFAPALLETRYGKEIWSLYEAGALHVDAALTGRVELDSTPIDLEAVLQELEDTRLDEEARLRYEQSLRSGT
;
A
#
# COMPACT_ATOMS: atom_id res chain seq x y z
N MET A 1 -17.07 3.12 27.37
CA MET A 1 -17.95 3.57 26.25
C MET A 1 -19.02 2.51 26.01
N LYS A 2 -20.17 2.79 25.37
CA LYS A 2 -21.08 1.71 24.93
C LYS A 2 -20.45 0.97 23.76
N THR A 3 -20.33 -0.35 23.85
CA THR A 3 -19.76 -1.19 22.78
C THR A 3 -20.55 -1.02 21.47
N PRO A 4 -19.90 -0.61 20.36
CA PRO A 4 -20.51 -0.57 19.04
C PRO A 4 -21.00 -1.96 18.62
N LYS A 5 -22.14 -2.03 17.92
CA LYS A 5 -22.76 -3.32 17.53
C LYS A 5 -21.81 -4.24 16.75
N ARG A 6 -20.94 -3.66 15.92
CA ARG A 6 -19.95 -4.39 15.11
C ARG A 6 -18.84 -5.05 15.94
N LEU A 7 -18.63 -4.61 17.19
CA LEU A 7 -17.64 -5.19 18.10
C LEU A 7 -18.25 -6.19 19.09
N LEU A 8 -19.58 -6.33 19.14
CA LEU A 8 -20.23 -7.30 20.03
C LEU A 8 -19.79 -8.75 19.76
N PRO A 9 -19.68 -9.22 18.50
CA PRO A 9 -19.21 -10.60 18.26
C PRO A 9 -17.83 -10.86 18.85
N LEU A 10 -16.88 -9.92 18.72
CA LEU A 10 -15.54 -10.05 19.28
C LEU A 10 -15.56 -10.06 20.83
N VAL A 11 -16.52 -9.38 21.46
CA VAL A 11 -16.71 -9.45 22.93
C VAL A 11 -17.29 -10.80 23.33
N GLU A 12 -18.30 -11.26 22.62
CA GLU A 12 -18.98 -12.54 22.89
C GLU A 12 -18.05 -13.75 22.69
N GLU A 13 -17.13 -13.67 21.73
CA GLU A 13 -16.08 -14.66 21.45
C GLU A 13 -14.87 -14.56 22.39
N GLY A 14 -14.81 -13.54 23.26
CA GLY A 14 -13.69 -13.33 24.18
C GLY A 14 -12.40 -12.85 23.51
N LEU A 15 -12.48 -12.30 22.30
CA LEU A 15 -11.33 -11.70 21.60
C LEU A 15 -10.99 -10.31 22.15
N ILE A 16 -11.99 -9.57 22.64
CA ILE A 16 -11.84 -8.28 23.31
C ILE A 16 -12.71 -8.24 24.58
N ASP A 17 -12.23 -7.63 25.65
CA ASP A 17 -12.97 -7.54 26.92
C ASP A 17 -13.86 -6.29 26.97
N GLU A 18 -13.33 -5.16 26.50
CA GLU A 18 -14.05 -3.89 26.52
C GLU A 18 -13.58 -2.91 25.44
N VAL A 19 -14.46 -1.98 25.07
CA VAL A 19 -14.16 -0.85 24.21
C VAL A 19 -13.88 0.38 25.07
N ILE A 20 -12.62 0.83 25.06
CA ILE A 20 -12.13 1.92 25.90
C ILE A 20 -12.60 3.25 25.31
N SER A 21 -12.22 3.53 24.06
CA SER A 21 -12.52 4.79 23.38
C SER A 21 -12.55 4.63 21.85
N GLN A 22 -13.16 5.59 21.17
CA GLN A 22 -13.02 5.73 19.72
C GLN A 22 -11.79 6.58 19.42
N LEU A 23 -10.87 6.05 18.61
CA LEU A 23 -9.64 6.75 18.26
C LEU A 23 -9.84 7.69 17.06
N MET A 24 -10.38 7.15 15.98
CA MET A 24 -10.56 7.87 14.72
C MET A 24 -11.79 7.35 13.99
N SER A 25 -12.51 8.22 13.29
CA SER A 25 -13.56 7.82 12.36
C SER A 25 -13.28 8.43 10.99
N GLY A 26 -12.92 7.58 10.03
CA GLY A 26 -12.70 7.94 8.63
C GLY A 26 -13.91 7.65 7.76
N LYS A 27 -13.79 7.89 6.45
CA LYS A 27 -14.84 7.54 5.48
C LYS A 27 -15.04 6.03 5.36
N GLU A 28 -13.97 5.26 5.52
CA GLU A 28 -13.95 3.82 5.18
C GLU A 28 -13.93 2.91 6.41
N ALA A 29 -13.40 3.38 7.53
CA ALA A 29 -13.33 2.63 8.76
C ALA A 29 -13.42 3.55 9.99
N THR A 30 -13.76 2.96 11.13
CA THR A 30 -13.63 3.59 12.44
C THR A 30 -12.70 2.74 13.29
N VAL A 31 -11.70 3.37 13.89
CA VAL A 31 -10.70 2.72 14.74
C VAL A 31 -11.07 2.96 16.20
N TYR A 32 -11.12 1.88 16.99
CA TYR A 32 -11.40 1.91 18.42
C TYR A 32 -10.20 1.40 19.20
N VAL A 33 -9.96 1.99 20.37
CA VAL A 33 -9.05 1.42 21.37
C VAL A 33 -9.85 0.41 22.19
N VAL A 34 -9.33 -0.81 22.28
CA VAL A 34 -9.99 -1.94 22.95
C VAL A 34 -9.03 -2.62 23.93
N ARG A 35 -9.58 -3.24 24.96
CA ARG A 35 -8.84 -4.14 25.85
C ARG A 35 -8.98 -5.57 25.37
N SER A 36 -7.88 -6.32 25.38
CA SER A 36 -7.84 -7.73 24.98
C SER A 36 -6.83 -8.45 25.88
N GLY A 37 -7.35 -9.07 26.94
CA GLY A 37 -6.57 -9.52 28.10
C GLY A 37 -5.88 -8.34 28.78
N ASP A 38 -4.59 -8.51 29.08
CA ASP A 38 -3.75 -7.47 29.70
C ASP A 38 -3.25 -6.43 28.68
N ALA A 39 -3.55 -6.60 27.39
CA ALA A 39 -3.06 -5.72 26.32
C ALA A 39 -4.12 -4.72 25.85
N THR A 40 -3.67 -3.49 25.57
CA THR A 40 -4.45 -2.49 24.84
C THR A 40 -4.18 -2.62 23.34
N ARG A 41 -5.22 -2.67 22.52
CA ARG A 41 -5.16 -2.91 21.07
C ARG A 41 -6.04 -1.95 20.29
N CYS A 42 -5.87 -1.96 18.96
CA CYS A 42 -6.74 -1.26 18.01
C CYS A 42 -7.70 -2.24 17.33
N ALA A 43 -8.98 -1.87 17.26
CA ALA A 43 -9.96 -2.53 16.42
C ALA A 43 -10.38 -1.59 15.27
N LYS A 44 -9.91 -1.87 14.05
CA LYS A 44 -10.32 -1.17 12.82
C LYS A 44 -11.59 -1.82 12.28
N VAL A 45 -12.72 -1.14 12.46
CA VAL A 45 -14.04 -1.58 12.00
C VAL A 45 -14.33 -0.97 10.64
N TYR A 46 -14.39 -1.79 9.60
CA TYR A 46 -14.69 -1.36 8.24
C TYR A 46 -16.17 -1.01 8.07
N LYS A 47 -16.46 0.10 7.38
CA LYS A 47 -17.83 0.54 7.08
C LYS A 47 -18.38 -0.17 5.85
N ASP A 48 -19.65 -0.59 5.92
CA ASP A 48 -20.37 -1.24 4.81
C ASP A 48 -20.42 -0.36 3.55
N ALA A 49 -20.33 -1.02 2.39
CA ALA A 49 -20.49 -0.52 1.02
C ALA A 49 -21.49 0.64 0.84
N LYS A 50 -22.68 0.50 1.45
CA LYS A 50 -23.82 1.40 1.24
C LYS A 50 -23.67 2.76 1.93
N GLN A 51 -22.74 2.90 2.87
CA GLN A 51 -22.49 4.15 3.61
C GLN A 51 -21.37 5.00 3.00
N ARG A 52 -20.72 4.53 1.92
CA ARG A 52 -19.65 5.22 1.20
C ARG A 52 -20.25 6.19 0.16
N SER A 53 -20.79 7.32 0.60
CA SER A 53 -21.29 8.36 -0.31
C SER A 53 -20.13 9.12 -1.01
N PHE A 54 -20.05 8.89 -2.33
CA PHE A 54 -19.64 9.77 -3.43
C PHE A 54 -18.17 10.26 -3.61
N ARG A 55 -17.75 10.01 -4.87
CA ARG A 55 -16.87 10.75 -5.79
C ARG A 55 -15.36 10.44 -5.82
N GLN A 56 -15.00 9.85 -6.97
CA GLN A 56 -13.73 9.92 -7.71
C GLN A 56 -12.73 8.78 -7.48
N ALA A 57 -12.89 7.71 -8.27
CA ALA A 57 -11.83 6.78 -8.62
C ALA A 57 -12.12 6.23 -10.03
N ALA A 58 -11.76 7.02 -11.04
CA ALA A 58 -11.73 6.62 -12.45
C ALA A 58 -10.28 6.75 -12.95
N SER A 59 -9.43 5.91 -12.39
CA SER A 59 -8.06 5.56 -12.77
C SER A 59 -7.66 4.49 -11.76
N TYR A 60 -6.71 3.60 -12.06
CA TYR A 60 -6.35 2.40 -11.26
C TYR A 60 -7.24 1.16 -11.45
N ARG A 61 -7.32 0.65 -12.68
CA ARG A 61 -7.75 -0.73 -12.95
C ARG A 61 -6.95 -1.40 -14.07
N GLU A 62 -5.64 -1.49 -13.91
CA GLU A 62 -4.82 -2.46 -14.64
C GLU A 62 -3.82 -3.09 -13.66
N GLY A 63 -3.71 -4.42 -13.68
CA GLY A 63 -2.77 -5.20 -12.85
C GLY A 63 -3.39 -6.28 -11.95
N ARG A 64 -4.65 -6.15 -11.51
CA ARG A 64 -5.25 -7.12 -10.57
C ARG A 64 -5.88 -8.34 -11.27
N LYS A 65 -5.08 -9.35 -11.60
CA LYS A 65 -5.59 -10.66 -12.06
C LYS A 65 -5.99 -11.55 -10.87
N VAL A 66 -7.28 -11.58 -10.54
CA VAL A 66 -7.87 -12.63 -9.70
C VAL A 66 -7.98 -13.91 -10.53
N LYS A 67 -7.30 -14.99 -10.13
CA LYS A 67 -7.43 -16.33 -10.73
C LYS A 67 -8.80 -16.93 -10.35
N ASN A 68 -9.88 -16.55 -11.05
CA ASN A 68 -11.07 -17.39 -11.20
C ASN A 68 -12.03 -16.88 -12.29
N SER A 69 -12.16 -17.65 -13.39
CA SER A 69 -12.78 -17.27 -14.67
C SER A 69 -14.33 -17.10 -14.66
N ARG A 70 -14.96 -17.11 -13.47
CA ARG A 70 -16.40 -16.82 -13.31
C ARG A 70 -16.69 -15.46 -12.65
N GLN A 71 -15.78 -14.93 -11.82
CA GLN A 71 -15.97 -13.65 -11.11
C GLN A 71 -15.63 -12.43 -11.99
N GLN A 72 -14.70 -12.58 -12.93
CA GLN A 72 -14.27 -11.52 -13.85
C GLN A 72 -15.45 -10.96 -14.69
N ARG A 73 -16.36 -11.82 -15.16
CA ARG A 73 -17.54 -11.41 -15.95
C ARG A 73 -18.60 -10.65 -15.13
N ALA A 74 -18.60 -10.79 -13.80
CA ALA A 74 -19.51 -10.05 -12.91
C ALA A 74 -18.96 -8.65 -12.57
N MET A 75 -17.63 -8.50 -12.54
CA MET A 75 -16.93 -7.23 -12.36
C MET A 75 -17.06 -6.31 -13.58
N GLU A 76 -17.01 -6.87 -14.80
CA GLU A 76 -17.16 -6.12 -16.07
C GLU A 76 -18.53 -5.47 -16.25
N LYS A 77 -19.58 -6.01 -15.61
CA LYS A 77 -20.96 -5.50 -15.76
C LYS A 77 -21.39 -4.48 -14.70
N GLY A 78 -20.50 -4.08 -13.77
CA GLY A 78 -20.77 -3.04 -12.77
C GLY A 78 -22.00 -3.27 -11.88
N SER A 79 -22.46 -4.53 -11.80
CA SER A 79 -23.66 -4.95 -11.05
C SER A 79 -23.48 -4.74 -9.54
N ARG A 80 -24.58 -4.60 -8.79
CA ARG A 80 -24.55 -4.48 -7.32
C ARG A 80 -23.75 -5.61 -6.65
N TYR A 81 -23.89 -6.84 -7.15
CA TYR A 81 -23.12 -8.00 -6.71
C TYR A 81 -21.63 -7.89 -7.07
N GLY A 82 -21.29 -7.40 -8.26
CA GLY A 82 -19.90 -7.17 -8.66
C GLY A 82 -19.19 -6.11 -7.80
N ARG A 83 -19.91 -5.08 -7.33
CA ARG A 83 -19.38 -4.07 -6.39
C ARG A 83 -19.15 -4.65 -5.00
N GLU A 84 -20.15 -5.38 -4.46
CA GLU A 84 -20.03 -6.07 -3.16
C GLU A 84 -18.84 -7.06 -3.15
N VAL A 85 -18.63 -7.81 -4.24
CA VAL A 85 -17.48 -8.74 -4.39
C VAL A 85 -16.14 -8.01 -4.50
N GLN A 86 -16.08 -6.90 -5.24
CA GLN A 86 -14.85 -6.11 -5.37
C GLN A 86 -14.45 -5.44 -4.05
N GLU A 87 -15.42 -5.01 -3.25
CA GLU A 87 -15.18 -4.36 -1.96
C GLU A 87 -14.74 -5.37 -0.89
N GLN A 88 -15.33 -6.58 -0.85
CA GLN A 88 -14.85 -7.66 0.01
C GLN A 88 -13.42 -8.07 -0.37
N ALA A 89 -13.12 -8.15 -1.67
CA ALA A 89 -11.76 -8.42 -2.14
C ALA A 89 -10.76 -7.32 -1.77
N TRP A 90 -11.20 -6.05 -1.69
CA TRP A 90 -10.35 -4.93 -1.28
C TRP A 90 -10.06 -4.93 0.23
N GLN A 91 -11.05 -5.23 1.07
CA GLN A 91 -10.82 -5.42 2.51
C GLN A 91 -9.84 -6.57 2.77
N ASN A 92 -9.99 -7.67 2.04
CA ASN A 92 -9.06 -8.79 2.11
C ASN A 92 -7.65 -8.35 1.68
N ALA A 93 -7.51 -7.58 0.61
CA ALA A 93 -6.21 -7.14 0.13
C ALA A 93 -5.44 -6.25 1.12
N GLU A 94 -6.09 -5.30 1.80
CA GLU A 94 -5.42 -4.48 2.83
C GLU A 94 -4.97 -5.34 4.02
N VAL A 95 -5.83 -6.26 4.45
CA VAL A 95 -5.53 -7.17 5.57
C VAL A 95 -4.38 -8.11 5.18
N ASP A 96 -4.45 -8.73 4.01
CA ASP A 96 -3.43 -9.63 3.48
C ASP A 96 -2.08 -8.91 3.35
N ALA A 97 -2.10 -7.68 2.83
CA ALA A 97 -0.95 -6.79 2.76
C ALA A 97 -0.33 -6.57 4.15
N LEU A 98 -1.15 -6.20 5.15
CA LEU A 98 -0.67 -5.95 6.50
C LEU A 98 -0.03 -7.19 7.12
N PHE A 99 -0.66 -8.37 6.99
CA PHE A 99 -0.09 -9.63 7.46
C PHE A 99 1.20 -10.00 6.74
N GLN A 100 1.26 -9.84 5.42
CA GLN A 100 2.46 -10.12 4.62
C GLN A 100 3.64 -9.23 5.04
N LEU A 101 3.41 -7.93 5.19
CA LEU A 101 4.45 -6.98 5.60
C LEU A 101 4.92 -7.22 7.04
N ALA A 102 4.00 -7.49 7.97
CA ALA A 102 4.35 -7.83 9.35
C ALA A 102 5.21 -9.10 9.41
N ASN A 103 4.84 -10.14 8.65
CA ASN A 103 5.63 -11.37 8.57
C ASN A 103 7.00 -11.18 7.90
N ALA A 104 7.13 -10.18 7.01
CA ALA A 104 8.39 -9.79 6.40
C ALA A 104 9.27 -8.90 7.32
N GLY A 105 8.80 -8.58 8.53
CA GLY A 105 9.54 -7.75 9.48
C GLY A 105 9.53 -6.26 9.17
N VAL A 106 8.62 -5.80 8.30
CA VAL A 106 8.38 -4.37 8.08
C VAL A 106 7.72 -3.79 9.32
N ARG A 107 8.12 -2.59 9.73
CA ARG A 107 7.47 -1.92 10.87
C ARG A 107 6.08 -1.37 10.50
N VAL A 108 5.09 -2.24 10.64
CA VAL A 108 3.64 -1.96 10.56
C VAL A 108 2.97 -2.33 11.89
N PRO A 109 1.72 -1.91 12.17
CA PRO A 109 0.99 -2.40 13.34
C PRO A 109 0.82 -3.91 13.26
N GLN A 110 1.26 -4.64 14.29
CA GLN A 110 1.13 -6.10 14.30
C GLN A 110 -0.35 -6.52 14.19
N PRO A 111 -0.76 -7.21 13.11
CA PRO A 111 -2.12 -7.74 13.01
C PRO A 111 -2.26 -9.02 13.84
N PHE A 112 -3.44 -9.20 14.46
CA PHE A 112 -3.78 -10.39 15.24
C PHE A 112 -4.83 -11.25 14.55
N ILE A 113 -5.95 -10.63 14.16
CA ILE A 113 -7.07 -11.33 13.53
C ILE A 113 -7.93 -10.33 12.75
N CYS A 114 -8.52 -10.79 11.65
CA CYS A 114 -9.59 -10.07 10.96
C CYS A 114 -10.83 -10.97 10.87
N THR A 115 -11.92 -10.57 11.50
CA THR A 115 -13.21 -11.30 11.47
C THR A 115 -14.38 -10.32 11.42
N ASP A 116 -15.45 -10.68 10.71
CA ASP A 116 -16.68 -9.87 10.57
C ASP A 116 -16.49 -8.40 10.16
N GLY A 117 -15.45 -8.12 9.36
CA GLY A 117 -15.10 -6.76 8.94
C GLY A 117 -14.46 -5.93 10.06
N VAL A 118 -13.85 -6.58 11.04
CA VAL A 118 -13.08 -5.97 12.12
C VAL A 118 -11.67 -6.55 12.10
N LEU A 119 -10.68 -5.69 11.91
CA LEU A 119 -9.27 -6.02 12.05
C LEU A 119 -8.78 -5.62 13.44
N LEU A 120 -8.35 -6.59 14.23
CA LEU A 120 -7.69 -6.40 15.52
C LEU A 120 -6.18 -6.37 15.31
N MET A 121 -5.53 -5.29 15.75
CA MET A 121 -4.09 -5.05 15.55
C MET A 121 -3.48 -4.28 16.73
N GLU A 122 -2.15 -4.17 16.73
CA GLU A 122 -1.38 -3.37 17.68
C GLU A 122 -1.91 -1.94 17.81
N LEU A 123 -1.99 -1.44 19.06
CA LEU A 123 -2.08 -0.01 19.31
C LEU A 123 -0.65 0.56 19.30
N VAL A 124 -0.33 1.34 18.27
CA VAL A 124 0.98 2.01 18.17
C VAL A 124 1.02 3.15 19.19
N THR A 125 2.03 3.14 20.06
CA THR A 125 2.17 4.10 21.16
C THR A 125 3.51 4.82 21.14
N ASP A 126 3.51 6.06 21.63
CA ASP A 126 4.73 6.84 21.89
C ASP A 126 5.41 6.39 23.19
N ALA A 127 6.52 7.04 23.54
CA ALA A 127 7.32 6.69 24.73
C ALA A 127 6.58 6.93 26.06
N ASP A 128 5.54 7.77 26.06
CA ASP A 128 4.70 8.08 27.22
C ASP A 128 3.50 7.13 27.34
N GLY A 129 3.36 6.18 26.41
CA GLY A 129 2.24 5.24 26.35
C GLY A 129 0.95 5.83 25.78
N ASN A 130 1.02 7.04 25.19
CA ASN A 130 -0.10 7.63 24.48
C ASN A 130 -0.15 7.09 23.04
N VAL A 131 -1.26 7.32 22.34
CA VAL A 131 -1.36 6.98 20.91
C VAL A 131 -0.28 7.73 20.16
N ALA A 132 0.51 7.01 19.37
CA ALA A 132 1.59 7.61 18.59
C ALA A 132 1.06 8.71 17.66
N PRO A 133 1.70 9.90 17.65
CA PRO A 133 1.32 10.97 16.73
C PRO A 133 1.67 10.58 15.29
N ARG A 134 1.00 11.20 14.33
CA ARG A 134 1.41 11.11 12.93
C ARG A 134 2.71 11.88 12.73
N LEU A 135 3.53 11.42 11.81
CA LEU A 135 4.78 12.10 11.45
C LEU A 135 4.52 13.58 11.09
N ASN A 136 3.45 13.87 10.32
CA ASN A 136 3.06 15.24 9.98
C ASN A 136 2.88 16.20 11.16
N ASP A 137 2.51 15.68 12.34
CA ASP A 137 2.15 16.49 13.49
C ASP A 137 3.35 16.73 14.44
N VAL A 138 4.56 16.32 14.02
CA VAL A 138 5.78 16.36 14.83
C VAL A 138 6.82 17.27 14.19
N GLU A 139 7.32 18.20 15.00
CA GLU A 139 8.53 18.99 14.70
C GLU A 139 9.77 18.19 15.09
N MET A 140 10.84 18.31 14.32
CA MET A 140 12.08 17.56 14.55
C MET A 140 13.33 18.35 14.13
N THR A 141 14.48 17.98 14.71
CA THR A 141 15.77 18.53 14.29
C THR A 141 16.25 17.88 12.98
N GLU A 142 17.24 18.50 12.34
CA GLU A 142 17.88 17.97 11.14
C GLU A 142 18.43 16.55 11.38
N GLU A 143 19.09 16.30 12.51
CA GLU A 143 19.67 14.99 12.84
C GLU A 143 18.59 13.93 12.97
N ARG A 144 17.48 14.26 13.64
CA ARG A 144 16.35 13.34 13.79
C ARG A 144 15.65 13.08 12.47
N ALA A 145 15.53 14.09 11.61
CA ALA A 145 14.97 13.95 10.27
C ALA A 145 15.80 12.98 9.42
N LEU A 146 17.13 13.12 9.42
CA LEU A 146 18.05 12.22 8.71
C LEU A 146 17.93 10.77 9.23
N GLU A 147 17.86 10.59 10.54
CA GLU A 147 17.72 9.27 11.16
C GLU A 147 16.38 8.60 10.79
N LEU A 148 15.26 9.31 10.93
CA LEU A 148 13.93 8.79 10.61
C LEU A 148 13.77 8.49 9.12
N HIS A 149 14.28 9.38 8.26
CA HIS A 149 14.29 9.17 6.82
C HIS A 149 15.05 7.88 6.46
N ALA A 150 16.26 7.69 6.99
CA ALA A 150 17.04 6.48 6.73
C ALA A 150 16.30 5.20 7.18
N ARG A 151 15.66 5.23 8.36
CA ARG A 151 14.84 4.11 8.85
C ARG A 151 13.67 3.81 7.91
N LEU A 152 12.92 4.84 7.48
CA LEU A 152 11.78 4.67 6.57
C LEU A 152 12.19 4.17 5.18
N VAL A 153 13.32 4.64 4.65
CA VAL A 153 13.87 4.11 3.40
C VAL A 153 14.18 2.62 3.52
N ASN A 154 14.73 2.18 4.65
CA ASN A 154 14.95 0.75 4.91
C ASN A 154 13.63 -0.03 5.04
N GLU A 155 12.58 0.55 5.62
CA GLU A 155 11.25 -0.07 5.61
C GLU A 155 10.71 -0.21 4.18
N VAL A 156 10.89 0.80 3.32
CA VAL A 156 10.51 0.73 1.90
C VAL A 156 11.27 -0.40 1.18
N VAL A 157 12.56 -0.56 1.43
CA VAL A 157 13.34 -1.69 0.91
C VAL A 157 12.76 -3.02 1.37
N ARG A 158 12.45 -3.18 2.65
CA ARG A 158 11.83 -4.42 3.19
C ARG A 158 10.48 -4.70 2.55
N MET A 159 9.64 -3.69 2.38
CA MET A 159 8.36 -3.82 1.69
C MET A 159 8.57 -4.33 0.26
N LEU A 160 9.51 -3.74 -0.48
CA LEU A 160 9.78 -4.14 -1.86
C LEU A 160 10.38 -5.55 -1.94
N CYS A 161 11.29 -5.92 -1.03
CA CYS A 161 11.78 -7.31 -0.90
C CYS A 161 10.66 -8.30 -0.57
N ALA A 162 9.60 -7.86 0.12
CA ALA A 162 8.39 -8.63 0.35
C ALA A 162 7.43 -8.63 -0.87
N GLY A 163 7.83 -8.03 -1.99
CA GLY A 163 7.05 -7.96 -3.24
C GLY A 163 5.97 -6.86 -3.25
N MET A 164 6.05 -5.89 -2.34
CA MET A 164 4.98 -4.94 -2.07
C MET A 164 5.46 -3.49 -2.14
N ILE A 165 4.62 -2.63 -2.70
CA ILE A 165 4.80 -1.16 -2.70
C ILE A 165 3.61 -0.56 -1.97
N HIS A 166 3.84 0.46 -1.13
CA HIS A 166 2.76 1.09 -0.36
C HIS A 166 1.73 1.77 -1.27
N GLY A 167 2.19 2.47 -2.30
CA GLY A 167 1.37 3.11 -3.32
C GLY A 167 0.64 4.37 -2.85
N ASP A 168 0.95 4.91 -1.67
CA ASP A 168 0.50 6.20 -1.15
C ASP A 168 1.31 6.63 0.10
N LEU A 169 2.62 6.35 0.13
CA LEU A 169 3.41 6.62 1.34
C LEU A 169 3.64 8.13 1.50
N SER A 170 3.32 8.65 2.68
CA SER A 170 3.46 10.07 3.05
C SER A 170 3.54 10.24 4.56
N GLU A 171 3.81 11.46 5.03
CA GLU A 171 3.85 11.83 6.44
C GLU A 171 2.53 11.62 7.20
N TYR A 172 1.43 11.47 6.48
CA TYR A 172 0.10 11.19 7.05
C TYR A 172 -0.13 9.71 7.32
N ASN A 173 0.64 8.84 6.66
CA ASN A 173 0.54 7.38 6.72
C ASN A 173 1.68 6.76 7.55
N ILE A 174 2.30 7.56 8.41
CA ILE A 174 3.38 7.15 9.30
C ILE A 174 3.06 7.62 10.72
N LEU A 175 3.11 6.71 11.68
CA LEU A 175 3.05 7.02 13.12
C LEU A 175 4.45 6.98 13.72
N LEU A 176 4.73 7.85 14.68
CA LEU A 176 6.01 7.84 15.42
C LEU A 176 5.84 7.14 16.77
N ALA A 177 6.20 5.86 16.80
CA ALA A 177 6.23 5.08 18.02
C ALA A 177 7.49 5.35 18.85
N ALA A 178 7.51 4.84 20.09
CA ALA A 178 8.66 4.93 20.98
C ALA A 178 9.96 4.35 20.35
N ASP A 179 9.83 3.29 19.55
CA ASP A 179 10.93 2.54 18.94
C ASP A 179 11.28 3.01 17.51
N GLY A 180 10.40 3.79 16.87
CA GLY A 180 10.64 4.30 15.52
C GLY A 180 9.38 4.58 14.70
N PRO A 181 9.54 4.88 13.41
CA PRO A 181 8.41 5.11 12.51
C PRO A 181 7.68 3.80 12.20
N VAL A 182 6.35 3.85 12.20
CA VAL A 182 5.45 2.74 11.88
C VAL A 182 4.58 3.12 10.69
N ILE A 183 4.67 2.33 9.61
CA ILE A 183 3.88 2.54 8.40
C ILE A 183 2.45 2.03 8.61
N ILE A 184 1.46 2.82 8.25
CA ILE A 184 0.03 2.50 8.39
C ILE A 184 -0.72 2.75 7.07
N ASP A 185 -1.94 2.23 7.00
CA ASP A 185 -2.88 2.45 5.89
C ASP A 185 -2.39 1.92 4.54
N LEU A 186 -2.70 0.63 4.28
CA LEU A 186 -2.25 -0.09 3.09
C LEU A 186 -3.34 -0.34 2.01
N PRO A 187 -4.43 0.46 1.87
CA PRO A 187 -5.47 0.16 0.88
C PRO A 187 -5.03 0.33 -0.57
N GLN A 188 -3.94 1.07 -0.81
CA GLN A 188 -3.34 1.31 -2.12
C GLN A 188 -2.09 0.46 -2.36
N ALA A 189 -1.78 -0.49 -1.46
CA ALA A 189 -0.62 -1.34 -1.62
C ALA A 189 -0.77 -2.21 -2.88
N VAL A 190 0.31 -2.34 -3.64
CA VAL A 190 0.34 -3.06 -4.91
C VAL A 190 1.51 -4.06 -4.96
N ASP A 191 1.30 -5.11 -5.74
CA ASP A 191 2.35 -6.06 -6.09
C ASP A 191 3.39 -5.41 -7.01
N ALA A 192 4.67 -5.56 -6.66
CA ALA A 192 5.78 -4.93 -7.38
C ALA A 192 6.11 -5.59 -8.72
N ALA A 193 5.84 -6.89 -8.89
CA ALA A 193 6.20 -7.64 -10.11
C ALA A 193 5.10 -7.60 -11.17
N GLY A 194 3.83 -7.39 -10.77
CA GLY A 194 2.66 -7.47 -11.64
C GLY A 194 2.11 -6.13 -12.15
N ASN A 195 2.75 -5.00 -11.84
CA ASN A 195 2.22 -3.67 -12.11
C ASN A 195 3.20 -2.81 -12.91
N LEU A 196 2.80 -2.36 -14.09
CA LEU A 196 3.61 -1.49 -14.96
C LEU A 196 3.90 -0.13 -14.31
N GLU A 197 3.04 0.33 -13.41
CA GLU A 197 3.21 1.58 -12.67
C GLU A 197 4.04 1.41 -11.38
N ALA A 198 4.44 0.18 -11.02
CA ALA A 198 5.23 -0.09 -9.82
C ALA A 198 6.49 0.79 -9.68
N PRO A 199 7.34 0.97 -10.71
CA PRO A 199 8.51 1.84 -10.62
C PRO A 199 8.14 3.27 -10.21
N ALA A 200 7.15 3.85 -10.90
CA ALA A 200 6.72 5.22 -10.67
C ALA A 200 6.06 5.40 -9.30
N MET A 201 5.29 4.40 -8.84
CA MET A 201 4.67 4.39 -7.51
C MET A 201 5.72 4.35 -6.41
N LEU A 202 6.73 3.47 -6.51
CA LEU A 202 7.83 3.40 -5.55
C LEU A 202 8.62 4.71 -5.53
N GLU A 203 8.99 5.23 -6.70
CA GLU A 203 9.75 6.47 -6.79
C GLU A 203 8.97 7.64 -6.15
N ARG A 204 7.67 7.73 -6.39
CA ARG A 204 6.80 8.73 -5.76
C ARG A 204 6.76 8.58 -4.25
N ASP A 205 6.57 7.37 -3.75
CA ASP A 205 6.51 7.08 -2.31
C ASP A 205 7.82 7.51 -1.61
N VAL A 206 8.98 7.18 -2.19
CA VAL A 206 10.29 7.59 -1.64
C VAL A 206 10.53 9.10 -1.78
N ASN A 207 10.11 9.71 -2.89
CA ASN A 207 10.23 11.15 -3.10
C ASN A 207 9.33 11.96 -2.15
N ASN A 208 8.16 11.43 -1.76
CA ASN A 208 7.30 12.03 -0.74
C ASN A 208 8.03 12.10 0.61
N LEU A 209 8.73 11.03 1.00
CA LEU A 209 9.56 11.03 2.21
C LEU A 209 10.67 12.08 2.10
N ALA A 210 11.44 12.08 1.01
CA ALA A 210 12.52 13.04 0.80
C ALA A 210 12.01 14.49 0.84
N THR A 211 10.83 14.75 0.26
CA THR A 211 10.20 16.08 0.24
C THR A 211 9.77 16.52 1.64
N TYR A 212 9.15 15.63 2.42
CA TYR A 212 8.72 15.94 3.78
C TYR A 212 9.93 16.20 4.69
N PHE A 213 10.88 15.27 4.75
CA PHE A 213 12.07 15.42 5.60
C PHE A 213 13.01 16.52 5.11
N GLY A 214 13.00 16.83 3.81
CA GLY A 214 13.74 17.95 3.22
C GLY A 214 13.37 19.33 3.76
N ARG A 215 12.20 19.47 4.41
CA ARG A 215 11.82 20.68 5.16
C ARG A 215 12.72 20.93 6.36
N PHE A 216 13.28 19.85 6.95
CA PHE A 216 14.16 19.88 8.12
C PHE A 216 15.64 19.64 7.75
N ALA A 217 15.88 18.81 6.73
CA ALA A 217 17.21 18.42 6.26
C ALA A 217 17.32 18.59 4.74
N PRO A 218 17.63 19.80 4.23
CA PRO A 218 17.58 20.12 2.79
C PRO A 218 18.42 19.19 1.89
N ALA A 219 19.49 18.60 2.42
CA ALA A 219 20.34 17.65 1.70
C ALA A 219 19.56 16.42 1.17
N LEU A 220 18.44 16.05 1.80
CA LEU A 220 17.61 14.92 1.37
C LEU A 220 16.93 15.16 0.01
N LEU A 221 16.69 16.42 -0.38
CA LEU A 221 16.06 16.77 -1.65
C LEU A 221 16.93 16.44 -2.87
N GLU A 222 18.24 16.33 -2.66
CA GLU A 222 19.21 15.97 -3.71
C GLU A 222 19.33 14.45 -3.91
N THR A 223 18.79 13.66 -2.98
CA THR A 223 18.88 12.20 -3.04
C THR A 223 17.93 11.60 -4.08
N ARG A 224 18.26 10.40 -4.55
CA ARG A 224 17.53 9.63 -5.57
C ARG A 224 17.31 8.19 -5.16
N TYR A 225 17.00 7.97 -3.88
CA TYR A 225 16.79 6.63 -3.31
C TYR A 225 15.74 5.81 -4.07
N GLY A 226 14.63 6.41 -4.50
CA GLY A 226 13.58 5.69 -5.23
C GLY A 226 14.09 5.02 -6.50
N LYS A 227 14.90 5.74 -7.28
CA LYS A 227 15.52 5.20 -8.50
C LYS A 227 16.56 4.14 -8.18
N GLU A 228 17.43 4.40 -7.19
CA GLU A 228 18.48 3.45 -6.78
C GLU A 228 17.89 2.11 -6.32
N ILE A 229 16.87 2.16 -5.46
CA ILE A 229 16.17 0.98 -4.94
C ILE A 229 15.53 0.19 -6.09
N TRP A 230 14.85 0.87 -7.03
CA TRP A 230 14.22 0.20 -8.17
C TRP A 230 15.26 -0.46 -9.08
N SER A 231 16.35 0.23 -9.41
CA SER A 231 17.43 -0.33 -10.24
C SER A 231 18.06 -1.57 -9.59
N LEU A 232 18.28 -1.56 -8.27
CA LEU A 232 18.75 -2.74 -7.54
C LEU A 232 17.73 -3.89 -7.59
N TYR A 233 16.43 -3.58 -7.50
CA TYR A 233 15.35 -4.56 -7.57
C TYR A 233 15.29 -5.22 -8.96
N GLU A 234 15.32 -4.43 -10.03
CA GLU A 234 15.33 -4.94 -11.42
C GLU A 234 16.57 -5.77 -11.73
N ALA A 235 17.72 -5.39 -11.18
CA ALA A 235 18.95 -6.16 -11.30
C ALA A 235 18.98 -7.45 -10.47
N GLY A 236 17.95 -7.70 -9.63
CA GLY A 236 17.93 -8.83 -8.69
C GLY A 236 18.98 -8.73 -7.58
N ALA A 237 19.50 -7.54 -7.33
CA ALA A 237 20.56 -7.26 -6.36
C ALA A 237 20.02 -6.67 -5.03
N LEU A 238 18.74 -6.27 -4.98
CA LEU A 238 18.15 -5.71 -3.78
C LEU A 238 17.97 -6.77 -2.67
N HIS A 239 18.49 -6.46 -1.50
CA HIS A 239 18.25 -7.21 -0.26
C HIS A 239 18.07 -6.25 0.92
N VAL A 240 17.53 -6.73 2.04
CA VAL A 240 17.17 -5.90 3.21
C VAL A 240 18.35 -5.08 3.75
N ASP A 241 19.57 -5.63 3.69
CA ASP A 241 20.79 -4.96 4.15
C ASP A 241 21.55 -4.22 3.03
N ALA A 242 20.91 -3.94 1.88
CA ALA A 242 21.56 -3.28 0.77
C ALA A 242 22.00 -1.86 1.16
N ALA A 243 23.28 -1.55 0.98
CA ALA A 243 23.82 -0.23 1.26
C ALA A 243 23.40 0.76 0.17
N LEU A 244 22.51 1.69 0.51
CA LEU A 244 22.03 2.72 -0.41
C LEU A 244 22.87 3.99 -0.27
N THR A 245 23.22 4.58 -1.40
CA THR A 245 24.02 5.81 -1.49
C THR A 245 23.17 7.07 -1.64
N GLY A 246 21.91 6.91 -2.04
CA GLY A 246 21.02 7.99 -2.43
C GLY A 246 21.42 8.66 -3.74
N ARG A 247 22.33 8.06 -4.51
CA ARG A 247 22.89 8.62 -5.75
C ARG A 247 22.72 7.61 -6.88
N VAL A 248 22.21 8.10 -8.00
CA VAL A 248 22.12 7.32 -9.24
C VAL A 248 22.86 8.11 -10.30
N GLU A 249 23.83 7.48 -10.97
CA GLU A 249 24.37 8.04 -12.20
C GLU A 249 23.21 8.12 -13.19
N LEU A 250 22.88 9.33 -13.63
CA LEU A 250 21.87 9.52 -14.66
C LEU A 250 22.35 8.78 -15.90
N ASP A 251 21.66 7.71 -16.27
CA ASP A 251 21.83 7.12 -17.58
C ASP A 251 21.34 8.14 -18.60
N SER A 252 22.28 8.92 -19.13
CA SER A 252 22.02 9.93 -20.16
C SER A 252 21.95 9.31 -21.54
N THR A 253 21.89 7.98 -21.66
CA THR A 253 21.72 7.30 -22.93
C THR A 253 20.39 7.73 -23.52
N PRO A 254 20.37 8.36 -24.71
CA PRO A 254 19.13 8.75 -25.35
C PRO A 254 18.28 7.50 -25.57
N ILE A 255 17.05 7.50 -25.05
CA ILE A 255 16.07 6.47 -25.39
C ILE A 255 15.82 6.60 -26.90
N ASP A 256 16.10 5.53 -27.65
CA ASP A 256 15.82 5.45 -29.06
C ASP A 256 14.30 5.31 -29.27
N LEU A 257 13.62 6.46 -29.27
CA LEU A 257 12.19 6.57 -29.52
C LEU A 257 11.79 5.99 -30.88
N GLU A 258 12.70 5.99 -31.85
CA GLU A 258 12.46 5.45 -33.19
C GLU A 258 12.36 3.92 -33.13
N ALA A 259 13.30 3.26 -32.42
CA ALA A 259 13.24 1.81 -32.20
C ALA A 259 11.97 1.35 -31.47
N VAL A 260 11.54 2.09 -30.44
CA VAL A 260 10.31 1.75 -29.67
C VAL A 260 9.05 1.94 -30.52
N LEU A 261 8.99 3.02 -31.31
CA LEU A 261 7.86 3.26 -32.22
C LEU A 261 7.80 2.21 -33.33
N GLN A 262 8.95 1.79 -33.85
CA GLN A 262 9.06 0.72 -34.85
C GLN A 262 8.47 -0.60 -34.33
N GLU A 263 8.81 -0.99 -33.10
CA GLU A 263 8.34 -2.25 -32.50
C GLU A 263 6.82 -2.25 -32.24
N LEU A 264 6.26 -1.12 -31.83
CA LEU A 264 4.81 -0.94 -31.68
C LEU A 264 4.07 -1.03 -33.02
N GLU A 265 4.66 -0.44 -34.06
CA GLU A 265 4.07 -0.44 -35.40
C GLU A 265 4.12 -1.82 -36.05
N ASP A 266 5.23 -2.55 -35.87
CA ASP A 266 5.38 -3.94 -36.28
C ASP A 266 4.35 -4.85 -35.59
N THR A 267 4.16 -4.68 -34.27
CA THR A 267 3.15 -5.41 -33.50
C THR A 267 1.74 -5.15 -34.03
N ARG A 268 1.40 -3.90 -34.34
CA ARG A 268 0.10 -3.51 -34.90
C ARG A 268 -0.14 -4.15 -36.28
N LEU A 269 0.88 -4.15 -37.14
CA LEU A 269 0.78 -4.74 -38.47
C LEU A 269 0.57 -6.26 -38.42
N ASP A 270 1.24 -6.94 -37.49
CA ASP A 270 1.05 -8.38 -37.25
C ASP A 270 -0.35 -8.72 -36.73
N GLU A 271 -0.90 -7.90 -35.82
CA GLU A 271 -2.29 -8.05 -35.35
C GLU A 271 -3.30 -7.83 -36.49
N GLU A 272 -3.11 -6.80 -37.32
CA GLU A 272 -3.97 -6.55 -38.47
C GLU A 272 -3.90 -7.68 -39.50
N ALA A 273 -2.71 -8.24 -39.75
CA ALA A 273 -2.54 -9.39 -40.65
C ALA A 273 -3.26 -10.64 -40.12
N ARG A 274 -3.17 -10.92 -38.82
CA ARG A 274 -3.90 -12.02 -38.17
C ARG A 274 -5.41 -11.86 -38.29
N LEU A 275 -5.94 -10.66 -38.01
CA LEU A 275 -7.37 -10.38 -38.11
C LEU A 275 -7.89 -10.52 -39.54
N ARG A 276 -7.12 -10.07 -40.55
CA ARG A 276 -7.46 -10.25 -41.96
C ARG A 276 -7.47 -11.72 -42.37
N TYR A 277 -6.51 -12.50 -41.89
CA TYR A 277 -6.46 -13.95 -42.12
C TYR A 277 -7.67 -14.66 -41.50
N GLU A 278 -8.01 -14.37 -40.25
CA GLU A 278 -9.20 -14.92 -39.59
C GLU A 278 -10.51 -14.53 -40.28
N GLN A 279 -10.63 -13.30 -40.77
CA GLN A 279 -11.79 -12.86 -41.55
C GLN A 279 -11.90 -13.59 -42.88
N SER A 280 -10.78 -13.86 -43.55
CA SER A 280 -10.75 -14.62 -44.81
C SER A 280 -11.17 -16.09 -44.65
N LEU A 281 -10.87 -16.69 -43.49
CA LEU A 281 -11.32 -18.04 -43.14
C LEU A 281 -12.82 -18.09 -42.82
N ARG A 282 -13.40 -17.00 -42.32
CA ARG A 282 -14.84 -16.91 -42.00
C ARG A 282 -15.73 -16.56 -43.18
N SER A 283 -15.19 -15.94 -44.22
CA SER A 283 -15.93 -15.57 -45.45
C SER A 283 -15.84 -16.62 -46.55
N GLY A 284 -15.12 -17.73 -46.32
CA GLY A 284 -14.95 -18.86 -47.25
C GLY A 284 -15.87 -20.08 -47.01
N THR A 285 -16.89 -19.95 -46.17
CA THR A 285 -17.99 -20.95 -45.95
C THR A 285 -19.33 -20.34 -46.28
#